data_AF-A0A1D6L117-F1
#
_entry.id   AF-A0A1D6L117-F1
#
_cell.length_a   1.000
_cell.length_b   1.000
_cell.length_c   1.000
_cell.angle_alpha   90.00
_cell.angle_beta   90.00
_cell.angle_gamma   90.00
#
_symmetry.space_group_name_H-M   'P 1'
#
loop_
_entity.id
_entity.type
_entity.pdbx_description
1 polymer ?
#
loop_
_entity_poly.entity_id
_entity_poly.type
_entity_poly.pdbx_seq_one_letter_code
_entity_poly.pdbx_strand_id
1 'polypeptide(L)'
;MMQVARCVTMNKAIGIFGFNLEDHIGKVSFPPVQAVPSFPSSFPHLFAGKDQLRCLIPCAIDQDPYFRMTRDVAPRIGYQKPSLIESRFFPALQGENTKMSASDANSAIYVTDSAKEIKTKVNKYAFSGGQDSIELHRKLGANLDVDVPIKYLNFFLEDDDELAHIKKEYKEGRMLTGEVKQRLIAVLSEIVARHQRARAQVTEEVHDSLDLLSCILVSFLSKDVGELRMSFFDTKCMTLHDWFLAP
;
A
#
# COMPACT_ATOMS: atom_id res chain seq x y z
N MET A 1 -8.97 23.70 1.44
CA MET A 1 -9.13 23.46 -0.01
C MET A 1 -8.86 24.72 -0.85
N MET A 2 -9.64 25.80 -0.70
CA MET A 2 -9.51 27.01 -1.53
C MET A 2 -8.11 27.66 -1.53
N GLN A 3 -7.40 27.67 -0.39
CA GLN A 3 -6.03 28.20 -0.31
C GLN A 3 -5.05 27.42 -1.21
N VAL A 4 -5.19 26.08 -1.25
CA VAL A 4 -4.38 25.21 -2.11
C VAL A 4 -4.75 25.40 -3.57
N ALA A 5 -6.05 25.37 -3.90
CA ALA A 5 -6.53 25.52 -5.27
C ALA A 5 -6.07 26.85 -5.90
N ARG A 6 -6.10 27.97 -5.14
CA ARG A 6 -5.59 29.27 -5.61
C ARG A 6 -4.08 29.27 -5.92
N CYS A 7 -3.32 28.32 -5.38
CA CYS A 7 -1.88 28.21 -5.60
C CYS A 7 -1.52 27.33 -6.81
N VAL A 8 -2.46 26.56 -7.34
CA VAL A 8 -2.24 25.58 -8.42
C VAL A 8 -2.95 26.08 -9.68
N THR A 9 -2.18 26.42 -10.71
CA THR A 9 -2.75 26.84 -12.00
C THR A 9 -3.19 25.63 -12.83
N MET A 10 -4.11 25.84 -13.78
CA MET A 10 -4.55 24.77 -14.68
C MET A 10 -3.38 24.13 -15.43
N ASN A 11 -2.43 24.93 -15.92
CA ASN A 11 -1.22 24.41 -16.59
C ASN A 11 -0.39 23.49 -15.68
N LYS A 12 -0.29 23.78 -14.38
CA LYS A 12 0.38 22.89 -13.42
C LYS A 12 -0.41 21.61 -13.22
N ALA A 13 -1.74 21.70 -13.06
CA ALA A 13 -2.59 20.53 -12.89
C ALA A 13 -2.49 19.59 -14.11
N ILE A 14 -2.54 20.14 -15.33
CA ILE A 14 -2.32 19.38 -16.58
C ILE A 14 -0.93 18.75 -16.60
N GLY A 15 0.12 19.52 -16.29
CA GLY A 15 1.49 19.02 -16.33
C GLY A 15 1.81 17.93 -15.30
N ILE A 16 1.15 17.95 -14.14
CA ILE A 16 1.38 16.98 -13.05
C ILE A 16 0.51 15.73 -13.21
N PHE A 17 -0.78 15.90 -13.54
CA PHE A 17 -1.77 14.82 -13.52
C PHE A 17 -2.24 14.38 -14.91
N GLY A 18 -1.77 15.02 -15.98
CA GLY A 18 -2.12 14.67 -17.35
C GLY A 18 -3.57 14.96 -17.73
N PHE A 19 -4.22 15.92 -17.05
CA PHE A 19 -5.59 16.29 -17.39
C PHE A 19 -5.72 16.88 -18.80
N ASN A 20 -6.87 16.66 -19.42
CA ASN A 20 -7.21 17.24 -20.73
C ASN A 20 -8.52 18.06 -20.64
N LEU A 21 -8.95 18.64 -21.76
CA LEU A 21 -10.15 19.48 -21.81
C LEU A 21 -11.47 18.69 -21.79
N GLU A 22 -11.42 17.38 -21.97
CA GLU A 22 -12.59 16.49 -21.86
C GLU A 22 -12.82 16.02 -20.42
N ASP A 23 -11.82 16.16 -19.55
CA ASP A 23 -11.94 15.85 -18.13
C ASP A 23 -12.93 16.79 -17.43
N HIS A 24 -13.87 16.22 -16.69
CA HIS A 24 -14.84 17.01 -15.94
C HIS A 24 -14.19 17.81 -14.80
N ILE A 25 -14.78 18.96 -14.49
CA ILE A 25 -14.27 19.92 -13.50
C ILE A 25 -14.04 19.31 -12.10
N GLY A 26 -14.81 18.28 -11.74
CA GLY A 26 -14.62 17.54 -10.49
C GLY A 26 -13.26 16.85 -10.41
N LYS A 27 -12.82 16.20 -11.51
CA LYS A 27 -11.52 15.53 -11.58
C LYS A 27 -10.37 16.54 -11.51
N VAL A 28 -10.50 17.64 -12.24
CA VAL A 28 -9.50 18.73 -12.26
C VAL A 28 -9.35 19.42 -10.90
N SER A 29 -10.44 19.54 -10.14
CA SER A 29 -10.47 20.18 -8.82
C SER A 29 -10.18 19.24 -7.65
N PHE A 30 -9.96 17.95 -7.91
CA PHE A 30 -9.68 16.95 -6.89
C PHE A 30 -8.29 17.04 -6.23
N PRO A 31 -7.17 17.38 -6.92
CA PRO A 31 -5.86 17.40 -6.27
C PRO A 31 -5.76 18.28 -5.02
N PRO A 32 -6.37 19.49 -4.96
CA PRO A 32 -6.47 20.25 -3.72
C PRO A 32 -7.23 19.55 -2.58
N VAL A 33 -8.20 18.67 -2.88
CA VAL A 33 -8.92 17.87 -1.88
C VAL A 33 -7.98 16.83 -1.27
N GLN A 34 -7.17 16.15 -2.09
CA GLN A 34 -6.17 15.19 -1.59
C GLN A 34 -5.00 15.86 -0.84
N ALA A 35 -4.69 17.11 -1.16
CA ALA A 35 -3.62 17.87 -0.50
C ALA A 35 -3.97 18.31 0.93
N VAL A 36 -5.22 18.72 1.19
CA VAL A 36 -5.58 19.42 2.44
C VAL A 36 -5.43 18.61 3.72
N PRO A 37 -5.61 17.27 3.75
CA PRO A 37 -5.29 16.46 4.94
C PRO A 37 -3.83 16.58 5.39
N SER A 38 -2.94 17.08 4.53
CA SER A 38 -1.54 17.33 4.91
C SER A 38 -1.37 18.49 5.90
N PHE A 39 -2.42 19.28 6.16
CA PHE A 39 -2.37 20.48 6.98
C PHE A 39 -3.26 20.36 8.22
N PRO A 40 -2.75 20.63 9.44
CA PRO A 40 -3.47 20.42 10.69
C PRO A 40 -4.79 21.18 10.80
N SER A 41 -4.89 22.34 10.16
CA SER A 41 -6.07 23.19 10.15
C SER A 41 -7.28 22.57 9.45
N SER A 42 -7.09 21.48 8.69
CA SER A 42 -8.19 20.69 8.14
C SER A 42 -8.87 19.83 9.22
N PHE A 43 -8.24 19.67 10.38
CA PHE A 43 -8.73 18.90 11.53
C PHE A 43 -8.69 19.73 12.83
N PRO A 44 -9.44 20.85 12.89
CA PRO A 44 -9.40 21.76 14.04
C PRO A 44 -9.86 21.09 15.34
N HIS A 45 -10.74 20.10 15.26
CA HIS A 45 -11.20 19.33 16.42
C HIS A 45 -10.10 18.43 17.03
N LEU A 46 -9.05 18.08 16.27
CA LEU A 46 -7.92 17.28 16.76
C LEU A 46 -6.67 18.13 17.04
N PHE A 47 -6.46 19.20 16.27
CA PHE A 47 -5.21 19.97 16.27
C PHE A 47 -5.42 21.47 16.49
N ALA A 48 -6.42 21.86 17.26
CA ALA A 48 -6.66 23.26 17.64
C ALA A 48 -5.37 23.94 18.14
N GLY A 49 -5.00 25.06 17.50
CA GLY A 49 -3.80 25.84 17.84
C GLY A 49 -2.46 25.22 17.42
N LYS A 50 -2.45 24.09 16.69
CA LYS A 50 -1.23 23.37 16.27
C LYS A 50 -0.97 23.49 14.77
N ASP A 51 -1.02 24.69 14.22
CA ASP A 51 -0.89 24.93 12.77
C ASP A 51 0.48 24.53 12.18
N GLN A 52 1.51 24.40 13.01
CA GLN A 52 2.88 24.06 12.59
C GLN A 52 3.25 22.58 12.78
N LEU A 53 2.27 21.74 13.11
CA LEU A 53 2.44 20.30 13.27
C LEU A 53 2.83 19.66 11.93
N ARG A 54 3.83 18.78 11.95
CA ARG A 54 4.34 18.14 10.73
C ARG A 54 3.48 16.94 10.37
N CYS A 55 3.19 16.80 9.08
CA CYS A 55 2.48 15.67 8.50
C CYS A 55 3.49 14.64 7.93
N LEU A 56 3.27 13.36 8.22
CA LEU A 56 3.93 12.21 7.62
C LEU A 56 2.91 11.39 6.82
N ILE A 57 3.23 11.13 5.55
CA ILE A 57 2.36 10.44 4.60
C ILE A 57 3.07 9.16 4.11
N PRO A 58 2.68 7.99 4.64
CA PRO A 58 3.04 6.72 4.03
C PRO A 58 2.13 6.45 2.83
N CYS A 59 2.70 6.29 1.64
CA CYS A 59 1.93 6.00 0.42
C CYS A 59 2.75 5.20 -0.59
N ALA A 60 2.08 4.62 -1.59
CA ALA A 60 2.78 4.12 -2.77
C ALA A 60 3.23 5.28 -3.67
N ILE A 61 4.20 5.02 -4.55
CA ILE A 61 4.81 6.04 -5.41
C ILE A 61 3.84 6.70 -6.41
N ASP A 62 2.68 6.12 -6.70
CA ASP A 62 1.67 6.74 -7.59
C ASP A 62 0.99 7.96 -6.97
N GLN A 63 1.07 8.14 -5.65
CA GLN A 63 0.53 9.31 -4.97
C GLN A 63 1.52 10.49 -4.87
N ASP A 64 2.80 10.26 -5.17
CA ASP A 64 3.86 11.29 -5.13
C ASP A 64 3.50 12.58 -5.90
N PRO A 65 2.87 12.55 -7.10
CA PRO A 65 2.47 13.77 -7.81
C PRO A 65 1.58 14.71 -6.98
N TYR A 66 0.65 14.17 -6.19
CA TYR A 66 -0.22 14.96 -5.31
C TYR A 66 0.57 15.66 -4.20
N PHE A 67 1.50 14.93 -3.58
CA PHE A 67 2.20 15.44 -2.42
C PHE A 67 3.42 16.29 -2.78
N ARG A 68 4.03 16.10 -3.95
CA ARG A 68 4.98 17.06 -4.52
C ARG A 68 4.32 18.40 -4.79
N MET A 69 3.15 18.40 -5.42
CA MET A 69 2.34 19.62 -5.57
C MET A 69 2.03 20.24 -4.19
N THR A 70 1.66 19.41 -3.21
CA THR A 70 1.35 19.88 -1.85
C THR A 70 2.57 20.52 -1.17
N ARG A 71 3.77 19.97 -1.33
CA ARG A 71 5.03 20.50 -0.80
C ARG A 71 5.43 21.84 -1.43
N ASP A 72 5.09 22.07 -2.69
CA ASP A 72 5.30 23.36 -3.36
C ASP A 72 4.31 24.43 -2.89
N VAL A 73 3.08 24.01 -2.55
CA VAL A 73 2.03 24.91 -2.06
C VAL A 73 2.24 25.28 -0.58
N ALA A 74 2.61 24.32 0.28
CA ALA A 74 2.70 24.48 1.73
C ALA A 74 3.37 25.79 2.22
N PRO A 75 4.58 26.17 1.76
CA PRO A 75 5.22 27.40 2.24
C PRO A 75 4.48 28.67 1.79
N ARG A 76 3.72 28.64 0.69
CA ARG A 76 2.95 29.79 0.19
C ARG A 76 1.70 30.07 1.01
N ILE A 77 1.24 29.07 1.77
CA ILE A 77 0.05 29.16 2.62
C ILE A 77 0.41 29.06 4.12
N GLY A 78 1.70 29.15 4.47
CA GLY A 78 2.16 29.23 5.86
C GLY A 78 2.26 27.91 6.63
N TYR A 79 2.21 26.76 5.94
CA TYR A 79 2.29 25.43 6.57
C TYR A 79 3.63 24.75 6.33
N GLN A 80 3.93 23.76 7.17
CA GLN A 80 5.05 22.85 6.98
C GLN A 80 4.83 21.95 5.76
N LYS A 81 5.91 21.67 5.03
CA LYS A 81 5.88 20.68 3.95
C LYS A 81 5.62 19.28 4.55
N PRO A 82 4.70 18.47 4.00
CA PRO A 82 4.56 17.09 4.44
C PRO A 82 5.80 16.27 4.11
N SER A 83 6.13 15.33 4.99
CA SER A 83 7.13 14.29 4.77
C SER A 83 6.46 13.06 4.16
N LEU A 84 7.17 12.36 3.27
CA LEU A 84 6.68 11.14 2.62
C LEU A 84 7.57 9.96 2.97
N ILE A 85 6.95 8.79 3.11
CA ILE A 85 7.63 7.48 3.03
C ILE A 85 6.93 6.71 1.92
N GLU A 86 7.69 6.41 0.87
CA GLU A 86 7.16 5.77 -0.34
C GLU A 86 7.43 4.28 -0.36
N SER A 87 6.37 3.50 -0.58
CA SER A 87 6.45 2.06 -0.79
C SER A 87 6.50 1.70 -2.27
N ARG A 88 7.12 0.54 -2.56
CA ARG A 88 7.04 -0.09 -3.88
C ARG A 88 5.70 -0.79 -4.06
N PHE A 89 5.24 -0.96 -5.30
CA PHE A 89 4.04 -1.73 -5.58
C PHE A 89 4.26 -3.24 -5.37
N PHE A 90 3.18 -3.93 -5.03
CA PHE A 90 3.12 -5.38 -5.21
C PHE A 90 2.98 -5.72 -6.69
N PRO A 91 3.72 -6.70 -7.20
CA PRO A 91 3.52 -7.20 -8.54
C PRO A 91 2.17 -7.94 -8.62
N ALA A 92 1.55 -7.93 -9.79
CA ALA A 92 0.42 -8.82 -10.06
C ALA A 92 0.89 -10.28 -10.01
N LEU A 93 -0.05 -11.20 -9.76
CA LEU A 93 0.26 -12.63 -9.74
C LEU A 93 0.92 -13.09 -11.05
N GLN A 94 0.48 -12.56 -12.20
CA GLN A 94 1.00 -12.98 -13.50
C GLN A 94 2.41 -12.47 -13.83
N GLY A 95 2.98 -11.53 -13.06
CA GLY A 95 4.34 -11.04 -13.30
C GLY A 95 4.65 -9.66 -12.73
N GLU A 96 5.94 -9.29 -12.80
CA GLU A 96 6.45 -8.04 -12.22
C GLU A 96 6.03 -6.76 -12.96
N ASN A 97 5.85 -6.85 -14.28
CA ASN A 97 5.58 -5.68 -15.12
C ASN A 97 4.09 -5.28 -15.14
N THR A 98 3.25 -5.97 -14.38
CA THR A 98 1.80 -5.72 -14.31
C THR A 98 1.40 -5.35 -12.89
N LYS A 99 0.60 -4.28 -12.76
CA LYS A 99 0.00 -3.86 -11.48
C LYS A 99 -1.21 -4.75 -11.19
N MET A 100 -1.42 -5.11 -9.93
CA MET A 100 -2.69 -5.73 -9.50
C MET A 100 -3.86 -4.82 -9.88
N SER A 101 -4.90 -5.39 -10.50
CA SER A 101 -6.08 -4.63 -10.91
C SER A 101 -7.36 -5.33 -10.48
N ALA A 102 -8.31 -4.57 -9.91
CA ALA A 102 -9.64 -5.09 -9.55
C ALA A 102 -10.37 -5.66 -10.77
N SER A 103 -10.01 -5.18 -11.96
CA SER A 103 -10.60 -5.62 -13.23
C SER A 103 -10.18 -7.03 -13.66
N ASP A 104 -9.10 -7.59 -13.09
CA ASP A 104 -8.72 -8.99 -13.30
C ASP A 104 -8.63 -9.70 -11.95
N ALA A 105 -9.70 -10.44 -11.62
CA ALA A 105 -9.82 -11.20 -10.38
C ALA A 105 -8.72 -12.25 -10.17
N ASN A 106 -8.01 -12.66 -11.24
CA ASN A 106 -6.90 -13.61 -11.15
C ASN A 106 -5.54 -12.92 -10.97
N SER A 107 -5.48 -11.59 -11.09
CA SER A 107 -4.25 -10.81 -10.93
C SER A 107 -3.88 -10.51 -9.50
N ALA A 108 -4.83 -10.65 -8.58
CA ALA A 108 -4.71 -10.27 -7.18
C ALA A 108 -5.26 -11.32 -6.24
N ILE A 109 -4.69 -11.36 -5.04
CA ILE A 109 -5.32 -11.99 -3.88
C ILE A 109 -6.20 -10.92 -3.24
N TYR A 110 -7.43 -11.25 -2.90
CA TYR A 110 -8.40 -10.35 -2.27
C TYR A 110 -8.48 -10.66 -0.78
N VAL A 111 -8.74 -9.66 0.08
CA VAL A 111 -8.95 -9.88 1.53
C VAL A 111 -10.22 -10.69 1.82
N THR A 112 -11.08 -10.84 0.83
CA THR A 112 -12.30 -11.65 0.88
C THR A 112 -12.10 -13.06 0.34
N ASP A 113 -10.93 -13.37 -0.27
CA ASP A 113 -10.67 -14.71 -0.79
C ASP A 113 -10.65 -15.74 0.34
N SER A 114 -11.24 -16.90 0.09
CA SER A 114 -11.11 -18.08 0.93
C SER A 114 -9.71 -18.70 0.81
N ALA A 115 -9.30 -19.50 1.80
CA ALA A 115 -8.04 -20.24 1.74
C ALA A 115 -7.91 -21.13 0.48
N LYS A 116 -9.03 -21.64 -0.04
CA LYS A 116 -9.06 -22.43 -1.28
C LYS A 116 -8.81 -21.56 -2.52
N GLU A 117 -9.37 -20.36 -2.56
CA GLU A 117 -9.14 -19.40 -3.65
C GLU A 117 -7.70 -18.90 -3.64
N ILE A 118 -7.16 -18.52 -2.47
CA ILE A 118 -5.75 -18.14 -2.29
C ILE A 118 -4.84 -19.26 -2.83
N LYS A 119 -5.06 -20.50 -2.37
CA LYS A 119 -4.32 -21.68 -2.86
C LYS A 119 -4.41 -21.84 -4.37
N THR A 120 -5.59 -21.66 -4.95
CA THR A 120 -5.80 -21.81 -6.39
C THR A 120 -5.08 -20.73 -7.16
N LYS A 121 -5.20 -19.46 -6.73
CA LYS A 121 -4.59 -18.31 -7.40
C LYS A 121 -3.07 -18.36 -7.36
N VAL A 122 -2.49 -18.66 -6.19
CA VAL A 122 -1.02 -18.80 -6.07
C VAL A 122 -0.49 -19.95 -6.92
N ASN A 123 -1.15 -21.12 -6.88
CA ASN A 123 -0.66 -22.27 -7.65
C ASN A 123 -0.76 -22.06 -9.16
N LYS A 124 -1.89 -21.52 -9.65
CA LYS A 124 -2.17 -21.40 -11.09
C LYS A 124 -1.63 -20.13 -11.74
N TYR A 125 -1.70 -18.99 -11.04
CA TYR A 125 -1.47 -17.68 -11.67
C TYR A 125 -0.20 -16.98 -11.18
N ALA A 126 0.34 -17.33 -10.01
CA ALA A 126 1.61 -16.73 -9.56
C ALA A 126 2.77 -17.19 -10.45
N PHE A 127 3.35 -16.24 -11.19
CA PHE A 127 4.49 -16.47 -12.05
C PHE A 127 5.70 -16.94 -11.24
N SER A 128 6.35 -18.00 -11.72
CA SER A 128 7.47 -18.66 -11.07
C SER A 128 8.77 -18.39 -11.83
N GLY A 129 9.83 -18.05 -11.11
CA GLY A 129 11.19 -17.98 -11.63
C GLY A 129 11.92 -19.33 -11.64
N GLY A 130 11.28 -20.40 -11.17
CA GLY A 130 11.78 -21.78 -11.30
C GLY A 130 11.82 -22.30 -12.74
N GLN A 131 12.42 -23.48 -12.93
CA GLN A 131 12.62 -24.08 -14.26
C GLN A 131 11.46 -25.02 -14.62
N ASP A 132 11.30 -25.31 -15.91
CA ASP A 132 10.21 -26.14 -16.43
C ASP A 132 10.23 -27.60 -15.93
N SER A 133 11.42 -28.14 -15.65
CA SER A 133 11.58 -29.50 -15.13
C SER A 133 12.34 -29.51 -13.80
N ILE A 134 12.07 -30.53 -12.98
CA ILE A 134 12.76 -30.72 -11.69
C ILE A 134 14.26 -30.88 -11.91
N GLU A 135 14.67 -31.65 -12.92
CA GLU A 135 16.08 -31.87 -13.25
C GLU A 135 16.80 -30.57 -13.59
N LEU A 136 16.17 -29.72 -14.41
CA LEU A 136 16.72 -28.43 -14.78
C LEU A 136 16.75 -27.49 -13.57
N HIS A 137 15.71 -27.52 -12.73
CA HIS A 137 15.63 -26.72 -11.52
C HIS A 137 16.71 -27.09 -10.51
N ARG A 138 16.96 -28.38 -10.31
CA ARG A 138 18.03 -28.88 -9.43
C ARG A 138 19.42 -28.48 -9.93
N LYS A 139 19.59 -28.30 -11.25
CA LYS A 139 20.86 -27.95 -11.88
C LYS A 139 21.11 -26.44 -11.94
N LEU A 140 20.08 -25.65 -12.28
CA LEU A 140 20.19 -24.21 -12.55
C LEU A 140 19.60 -23.32 -11.47
N GLY A 141 18.73 -23.86 -10.61
CA GLY A 141 18.00 -23.11 -9.61
C GLY A 141 16.92 -22.19 -10.16
N ALA A 142 16.37 -21.36 -9.28
CA ALA A 142 15.35 -20.35 -9.61
C ALA A 142 15.96 -18.95 -9.85
N ASN A 143 15.34 -18.18 -10.74
CA ASN A 143 15.57 -16.75 -10.84
C ASN A 143 14.65 -15.98 -9.88
N LEU A 144 15.22 -15.53 -8.75
CA LEU A 144 14.47 -14.80 -7.72
C LEU A 144 14.01 -13.41 -8.17
N ASP A 145 14.68 -12.80 -9.16
CA ASP A 145 14.38 -11.43 -9.59
C ASP A 145 13.02 -11.34 -10.28
N VAL A 146 12.56 -12.43 -10.90
CA VAL A 146 11.27 -12.49 -11.61
C VAL A 146 10.20 -13.26 -10.83
N ASP A 147 10.57 -13.97 -9.76
CA ASP A 147 9.65 -14.85 -9.03
C ASP A 147 8.67 -14.07 -8.15
N VAL A 148 7.37 -14.15 -8.50
CA VAL A 148 6.31 -13.44 -7.77
C VAL A 148 6.12 -14.01 -6.35
N PRO A 149 6.15 -15.33 -6.12
CA PRO A 149 6.06 -15.88 -4.76
C PRO A 149 7.12 -15.35 -3.78
N ILE A 150 8.38 -15.29 -4.20
CA ILE A 150 9.48 -14.72 -3.39
C ILE A 150 9.26 -13.24 -3.12
N LYS A 151 8.75 -12.48 -4.10
CA LYS A 151 8.40 -11.08 -3.88
C LYS A 151 7.32 -10.93 -2.83
N TYR A 152 6.27 -11.73 -2.87
CA TYR A 152 5.22 -11.69 -1.86
C TYR A 152 5.75 -12.10 -0.48
N LEU A 153 6.59 -13.14 -0.41
CA LEU A 153 7.24 -13.54 0.85
C LEU A 153 8.10 -12.41 1.42
N ASN A 154 8.82 -11.63 0.60
CA ASN A 154 9.57 -10.45 1.08
C ASN A 154 8.71 -9.41 1.80
N PHE A 155 7.42 -9.33 1.47
CA PHE A 155 6.51 -8.36 2.10
C PHE A 155 5.78 -8.94 3.31
N PHE A 156 5.44 -10.23 3.29
CA PHE A 156 4.50 -10.82 4.24
C PHE A 156 5.12 -11.81 5.22
N LEU A 157 6.29 -12.37 4.91
CA LEU A 157 7.01 -13.23 5.84
C LEU A 157 7.82 -12.36 6.80
N GLU A 158 7.46 -12.38 8.08
CA GLU A 158 8.08 -11.54 9.12
C GLU A 158 9.45 -12.07 9.59
N ASP A 159 9.74 -13.35 9.35
CA ASP A 159 11.02 -13.99 9.72
C ASP A 159 12.06 -13.83 8.60
N ASP A 160 13.03 -12.93 8.83
CA ASP A 160 14.12 -12.62 7.89
C ASP A 160 15.06 -13.81 7.66
N ASP A 161 15.31 -14.64 8.68
CA ASP A 161 16.19 -15.81 8.59
C ASP A 161 15.53 -16.91 7.76
N GLU A 162 14.23 -17.15 7.98
CA GLU A 162 13.44 -18.07 7.17
C GLU A 162 13.39 -17.60 5.70
N LEU A 163 13.14 -16.32 5.46
CA LEU A 163 13.13 -15.76 4.11
C LEU A 163 14.49 -15.89 3.42
N ALA A 164 15.59 -15.62 4.13
CA ALA A 164 16.94 -15.79 3.61
C ALA A 164 17.23 -17.26 3.27
N HIS A 165 16.79 -18.19 4.12
CA HIS A 165 16.90 -19.63 3.88
C HIS A 165 16.11 -20.04 2.62
N ILE A 166 14.84 -19.67 2.51
CA ILE A 166 14.00 -19.97 1.33
C ILE A 166 14.65 -19.45 0.05
N LYS A 167 15.10 -18.18 0.04
CA LYS A 167 15.79 -17.59 -1.13
C LYS A 167 17.02 -18.38 -1.52
N LYS A 168 17.85 -18.77 -0.54
CA LYS A 168 19.08 -19.54 -0.79
C LYS A 168 18.76 -20.91 -1.36
N GLU A 169 17.89 -21.68 -0.70
CA GLU A 169 17.54 -23.03 -1.12
C GLU A 169 16.85 -23.04 -2.49
N TYR A 170 16.00 -22.06 -2.77
CA TYR A 170 15.29 -21.96 -4.05
C TYR A 170 16.22 -21.53 -5.19
N LYS A 171 17.12 -20.56 -4.93
CA LYS A 171 18.15 -20.14 -5.90
C LYS A 171 19.15 -21.24 -6.21
N GLU A 172 19.45 -22.12 -5.25
CA GLU A 172 20.36 -23.25 -5.45
C GLU A 172 19.64 -24.51 -5.96
N GLY A 173 18.33 -24.45 -6.22
CA GLY A 173 17.53 -25.56 -6.75
C GLY A 173 17.24 -26.68 -5.74
N ARG A 174 17.54 -26.47 -4.45
CA ARG A 174 17.26 -27.42 -3.37
C ARG A 174 15.81 -27.39 -2.91
N MET A 175 15.18 -26.23 -2.90
CA MET A 175 13.74 -26.08 -2.69
C MET A 175 13.05 -25.99 -4.06
N LEU A 176 11.91 -26.65 -4.25
CA LEU A 176 11.14 -26.58 -5.49
C LEU A 176 10.12 -25.43 -5.46
N THR A 177 9.68 -24.95 -6.63
CA THR A 177 8.62 -23.91 -6.75
C THR A 177 7.36 -24.27 -5.96
N GLY A 178 6.96 -25.54 -5.94
CA GLY A 178 5.78 -25.99 -5.20
C GLY A 178 5.91 -25.77 -3.70
N GLU A 179 7.10 -25.96 -3.13
CA GLU A 179 7.38 -25.76 -1.70
C GLU A 179 7.33 -24.28 -1.33
N VAL A 180 7.94 -23.41 -2.15
CA VAL A 180 7.89 -21.95 -1.98
C VAL A 180 6.44 -21.46 -2.04
N LYS A 181 5.67 -21.91 -3.03
CA LYS A 181 4.24 -21.56 -3.16
C LYS A 181 3.42 -22.06 -1.98
N GLN A 182 3.68 -23.25 -1.45
CA GLN A 182 3.01 -23.76 -0.26
C GLN A 182 3.27 -22.87 0.96
N ARG A 183 4.51 -22.42 1.17
CA ARG A 183 4.83 -21.50 2.25
C ARG A 183 4.10 -20.17 2.10
N LEU A 184 4.10 -19.61 0.89
CA LEU A 184 3.37 -18.38 0.59
C LEU A 184 1.86 -18.52 0.86
N ILE A 185 1.25 -19.63 0.44
CA ILE A 185 -0.17 -19.90 0.67
C ILE A 185 -0.48 -19.91 2.16
N ALA A 186 0.37 -20.52 2.99
CA ALA A 186 0.20 -20.54 4.44
C ALA A 186 0.22 -19.11 5.02
N VAL A 187 1.24 -18.32 4.67
CA VAL A 187 1.38 -16.92 5.13
C VAL A 187 0.17 -16.08 4.72
N LEU A 188 -0.21 -16.10 3.43
CA LEU A 188 -1.34 -15.32 2.94
C LEU A 188 -2.66 -15.76 3.55
N SER A 189 -2.90 -17.06 3.69
CA SER A 189 -4.14 -17.58 4.28
C SER A 189 -4.29 -17.15 5.74
N GLU A 190 -3.20 -17.15 6.50
CA GLU A 190 -3.21 -16.66 7.88
C GLU A 190 -3.51 -15.16 7.96
N ILE A 191 -2.85 -14.35 7.13
CA ILE A 191 -3.06 -12.90 7.07
C ILE A 191 -4.51 -12.56 6.73
N VAL A 192 -5.05 -13.19 5.68
CA VAL A 192 -6.43 -12.98 5.23
C VAL A 192 -7.42 -13.44 6.30
N ALA A 193 -7.21 -14.62 6.91
CA ALA A 193 -8.09 -15.11 7.97
C ALA A 193 -8.05 -14.21 9.23
N ARG A 194 -6.87 -13.67 9.59
CA ARG A 194 -6.75 -12.67 10.67
C ARG A 194 -7.51 -11.40 10.32
N HIS A 195 -7.37 -10.89 9.09
CA HIS A 195 -8.10 -9.71 8.63
C HIS A 195 -9.62 -9.93 8.66
N GLN A 196 -10.11 -11.06 8.16
CA GLN A 196 -11.54 -11.38 8.15
C GLN A 196 -12.11 -11.47 9.57
N ARG A 197 -11.37 -12.07 10.52
CA ARG A 197 -11.75 -12.10 11.94
C ARG A 197 -11.81 -10.70 12.54
N ALA A 198 -10.81 -9.85 12.27
CA ALA A 198 -10.81 -8.46 12.75
C ALA A 198 -11.97 -7.65 12.14
N ARG A 199 -12.20 -7.79 10.83
CA ARG A 199 -13.30 -7.12 10.11
C ARG A 199 -14.67 -7.54 10.66
N ALA A 200 -14.85 -8.81 11.02
CA ALA A 200 -16.10 -9.30 11.60
C ALA A 200 -16.41 -8.71 12.99
N GLN A 201 -15.42 -8.12 13.67
CA GLN A 201 -15.58 -7.46 14.96
C GLN A 201 -15.88 -5.96 14.84
N VAL A 202 -15.86 -5.39 13.62
CA VAL A 202 -16.19 -3.99 13.39
C VAL A 202 -17.71 -3.84 13.43
N THR A 203 -18.22 -3.25 14.51
CA THR A 203 -19.64 -2.89 14.67
C THR A 203 -19.92 -1.51 14.09
N GLU A 204 -21.20 -1.16 13.94
CA GLU A 204 -21.62 0.21 13.57
C GLU A 204 -21.08 1.23 14.58
N GLU A 205 -21.03 0.94 15.88
CA GLU A 205 -20.46 1.90 16.84
C GLU A 205 -18.96 2.11 16.64
N VAL A 206 -18.22 1.04 16.32
CA VAL A 206 -16.80 1.14 15.98
C VAL A 206 -16.62 1.95 14.69
N HIS A 207 -17.44 1.67 13.67
CA HIS A 207 -17.45 2.40 12.42
C HIS A 207 -17.72 3.90 12.64
N ASP A 208 -18.77 4.25 13.36
CA ASP A 208 -19.14 5.64 13.68
C ASP A 208 -18.06 6.35 14.50
N SER A 209 -17.43 5.64 15.45
CA SER A 209 -16.32 6.19 16.24
C SER A 209 -15.10 6.50 15.37
N LEU A 210 -14.88 5.71 14.32
CA LEU A 210 -13.83 5.93 13.33
C LEU A 210 -14.24 6.99 12.32
N ASP A 211 -15.51 7.16 11.97
CA ASP A 211 -15.99 8.20 11.06
C ASP A 211 -15.84 9.61 11.64
N LEU A 212 -15.93 9.72 12.97
CA LEU A 212 -15.54 10.93 13.68
C LEU A 212 -14.03 11.23 13.56
N LEU A 213 -13.22 10.26 13.13
CA LEU A 213 -11.77 10.33 12.91
C LEU A 213 -11.36 10.15 11.42
N SER A 214 -12.27 9.77 10.51
CA SER A 214 -11.96 9.07 9.24
C SER A 214 -11.39 9.95 8.13
N CYS A 215 -11.08 11.21 8.42
CA CYS A 215 -10.32 12.03 7.48
C CYS A 215 -8.80 11.87 7.58
N ILE A 216 -8.26 10.95 8.41
CA ILE A 216 -6.82 10.91 8.72
C ILE A 216 -6.22 9.51 8.57
N LEU A 217 -5.67 9.24 7.38
CA LEU A 217 -4.48 8.41 7.24
C LEU A 217 -3.25 9.33 7.05
N VAL A 218 -3.12 10.29 7.97
CA VAL A 218 -2.01 11.24 8.04
C VAL A 218 -1.47 11.22 9.46
N SER A 219 -0.26 10.72 9.65
CA SER A 219 0.37 10.73 10.97
C SER A 219 0.97 12.11 11.22
N PHE A 220 0.54 12.79 12.28
CA PHE A 220 1.11 14.08 12.65
C PHE A 220 2.14 13.91 13.78
N LEU A 221 3.34 14.48 13.61
CA LEU A 221 4.45 14.39 14.57
C LEU A 221 4.54 15.64 15.45
N SER A 222 4.42 15.49 16.77
CA SER A 222 4.66 16.54 17.77
C SER A 222 6.08 16.46 18.34
N LYS A 223 6.70 17.61 18.66
CA LYS A 223 8.08 17.69 19.20
C LYS A 223 8.20 17.43 20.72
N ASP A 224 7.09 17.44 21.47
CA ASP A 224 7.11 17.48 22.94
C ASP A 224 6.87 16.13 23.64
N VAL A 225 7.09 15.00 22.96
CA VAL A 225 6.98 13.67 23.59
C VAL A 225 8.30 12.93 23.42
N GLY A 226 9.11 12.94 24.49
CA GLY A 226 10.38 12.20 24.63
C GLY A 226 10.23 10.67 24.69
N GLU A 227 9.06 10.15 24.36
CA GLU A 227 8.80 8.76 24.04
C GLU A 227 8.05 8.76 22.71
N LEU A 228 8.68 8.20 21.67
CA LEU A 228 7.99 7.80 20.45
C LEU A 228 7.03 6.65 20.81
N ARG A 229 5.95 6.95 21.53
CA ARG A 229 4.72 6.16 21.44
C ARG A 229 4.09 6.53 20.11
N MET A 230 4.67 5.94 19.07
CA MET A 230 3.95 5.60 17.86
C MET A 230 2.79 4.72 18.34
N SER A 231 1.65 5.34 18.70
CA SER A 231 0.40 4.61 18.81
C SER A 231 0.03 4.25 17.38
N PHE A 232 0.74 3.26 16.83
CA PHE A 232 0.09 2.24 16.05
C PHE A 232 -1.03 1.75 16.98
N PHE A 233 -2.20 2.38 16.89
CA PHE A 233 -3.42 1.60 17.03
C PHE A 233 -3.17 0.36 16.21
N ASP A 234 -3.42 -0.80 16.79
CA ASP A 234 -3.06 -2.12 16.31
C ASP A 234 -3.77 -2.42 14.97
N THR A 235 -3.39 -1.68 13.93
CA THR A 235 -3.98 -1.64 12.60
C THR A 235 -2.93 -2.18 11.65
N LYS A 236 -2.72 -3.49 11.77
CA LYS A 236 -2.54 -4.35 10.57
C LYS A 236 -3.70 -4.20 9.56
N CYS A 237 -4.74 -3.40 9.86
CA CYS A 237 -5.74 -2.89 8.93
C CYS A 237 -5.30 -1.68 8.07
N MET A 238 -4.30 -0.89 8.48
CA MET A 238 -3.93 0.39 7.83
C MET A 238 -2.95 0.24 6.66
N THR A 239 -2.99 -0.88 5.95
CA THR A 239 -2.41 -1.04 4.61
C THR A 239 -3.15 -2.13 3.83
N LEU A 240 -4.45 -2.35 4.10
CA LEU A 240 -5.20 -3.37 3.34
C LEU A 240 -6.20 -2.75 2.37
N HIS A 241 -6.75 -1.56 2.66
CA HIS A 241 -7.75 -0.93 1.79
C HIS A 241 -7.18 -0.41 0.46
N ASP A 242 -5.91 0.02 0.43
CA ASP A 242 -5.22 0.44 -0.81
C ASP A 242 -4.47 -0.71 -1.51
N TRP A 243 -4.35 -1.85 -0.86
CA TRP A 243 -3.41 -2.90 -1.25
C TRP A 243 -4.09 -4.22 -1.61
N PHE A 244 -5.29 -4.45 -1.06
CA PHE A 244 -6.20 -5.49 -1.48
C PHE A 244 -7.43 -4.81 -2.06
N LEU A 245 -7.63 -5.03 -3.35
CA LEU A 245 -8.81 -4.57 -4.05
C LEU A 245 -10.00 -5.19 -3.32
N ALA A 246 -10.90 -4.36 -2.76
CA ALA A 246 -12.22 -4.86 -2.42
C ALA A 246 -12.99 -4.98 -3.74
N PRO A 247 -13.73 -6.08 -3.98
CA PRO A 247 -14.62 -6.16 -5.14
C PRO A 247 -15.75 -5.12 -5.05
#